data_AF-A0A426UD75-F1
#
_entry.id   AF-A0A426UD75-F1
#
_cell.length_a   1.000
_cell.length_b   1.000
_cell.length_c   1.000
_cell.angle_alpha   90.00
_cell.angle_beta   90.00
_cell.angle_gamma   90.00
#
_symmetry.space_group_name_H-M   'P 1'
#
loop_
_entity.id
_entity.type
_entity.pdbx_description
1 polymer ?
#
loop_
_entity_poly.entity_id
_entity_poly.type
_entity_poly.pdbx_seq_one_letter_code
_entity_poly.pdbx_strand_id
1 'polypeptide(L)'
;MANPHRLNDDPDAHHLVQLLGMLPGPDDITFWHTVDRNGRRAEQEEAELTGHSCLIKKMEIGIRGLLNPEQGDIAYFCEYLLRLFSGERPLLWEHLNAYVAHSDIDRAGERWARDLTDTAWQLFVRYGSGGQRALTVNWSAVTKIR
;
A
#
# COMPACT_ATOMS: atom_id res chain seq x y z
N MET A 1 -3.26 -15.48 -13.17
CA MET A 1 -2.19 -14.86 -13.97
C MET A 1 -2.68 -13.47 -14.35
N ALA A 2 -2.20 -12.44 -13.65
CA ALA A 2 -2.44 -11.06 -14.06
C ALA A 2 -1.76 -10.85 -15.41
N ASN A 3 -2.46 -10.26 -16.37
CA ASN A 3 -1.92 -10.00 -17.70
C ASN A 3 -0.92 -8.82 -17.58
N PRO A 4 0.40 -9.02 -17.76
CA PRO A 4 1.42 -8.01 -17.44
C PRO A 4 1.25 -6.73 -18.28
N HIS A 5 0.70 -6.83 -19.49
CA HIS A 5 0.34 -5.67 -20.32
C HIS A 5 -0.70 -4.73 -19.69
N ARG A 6 -1.49 -5.19 -18.70
CA ARG A 6 -2.50 -4.33 -18.07
C ARG A 6 -1.93 -3.35 -17.05
N LEU A 7 -0.81 -3.65 -16.40
CA LEU A 7 -0.32 -2.79 -15.30
C LEU A 7 0.39 -1.54 -15.81
N ASN A 8 1.20 -1.66 -16.88
CA ASN A 8 1.91 -0.52 -17.47
C ASN A 8 0.98 0.53 -18.09
N ASP A 9 -0.28 0.18 -18.35
CA ASP A 9 -1.32 1.10 -18.83
C ASP A 9 -2.37 1.41 -17.76
N ASP A 10 -2.20 0.90 -16.52
CA ASP A 10 -3.16 1.10 -15.44
C ASP A 10 -2.93 2.49 -14.80
N PRO A 11 -3.89 3.43 -14.91
CA PRO A 11 -3.74 4.76 -14.34
C PRO A 11 -3.57 4.74 -12.82
N ASP A 12 -4.17 3.78 -12.12
CA ASP A 12 -4.04 3.67 -10.67
C ASP A 12 -2.64 3.17 -10.28
N ALA A 13 -2.02 2.32 -11.09
CA ALA A 13 -0.65 1.87 -10.86
C ALA A 13 0.35 3.02 -11.07
N HIS A 14 0.16 3.82 -12.12
CA HIS A 14 0.95 5.04 -12.33
C HIS A 14 0.79 6.04 -11.20
N HIS A 15 -0.45 6.29 -10.77
CA HIS A 15 -0.74 7.18 -9.66
C HIS A 15 -0.11 6.67 -8.35
N LEU A 16 -0.19 5.37 -8.08
CA LEU A 16 0.45 4.76 -6.91
C LEU A 16 1.97 4.97 -6.93
N VAL A 17 2.62 4.81 -8.09
CA VAL A 17 4.06 5.08 -8.24
C VAL A 17 4.39 6.55 -8.00
N GLN A 18 3.57 7.48 -8.48
CA GLN A 18 3.75 8.92 -8.24
C GLN A 18 3.65 9.26 -6.75
N LEU A 19 2.65 8.72 -6.04
CA LEU A 19 2.49 8.91 -4.61
C LEU A 19 3.68 8.36 -3.82
N LEU A 20 4.16 7.15 -4.16
CA LEU A 20 5.34 6.56 -3.52
C LEU A 20 6.62 7.34 -3.84
N GLY A 21 6.71 7.96 -5.02
CA GLY A 21 7.83 8.81 -5.41
C GLY A 21 7.92 10.14 -4.66
N MET A 22 6.89 10.52 -3.89
CA MET A 22 6.95 11.68 -2.99
C MET A 22 7.67 11.38 -1.67
N LEU A 23 7.88 10.10 -1.34
CA LEU A 23 8.58 9.70 -0.13
C LEU A 23 10.10 9.77 -0.33
N PRO A 24 10.87 9.97 0.76
CA PRO A 24 12.32 9.93 0.66
C PRO A 24 12.81 8.52 0.30
N GLY A 25 14.02 8.46 -0.27
CA GLY A 25 14.67 7.20 -0.62
C GLY A 25 14.96 6.30 0.60
N PRO A 26 15.42 5.06 0.38
CA PRO A 26 15.73 4.10 1.45
C PRO A 26 16.82 4.58 2.41
N ASP A 27 17.65 5.54 1.99
CA ASP A 27 18.74 6.10 2.78
C ASP A 27 18.26 7.01 3.93
N ASP A 28 17.02 7.51 3.88
CA ASP A 28 16.43 8.23 5.01
C ASP A 28 15.90 7.23 6.05
N ILE A 29 16.84 6.63 6.78
CA ILE A 29 16.55 5.62 7.81
C ILE A 29 15.61 6.18 8.90
N THR A 30 15.74 7.47 9.23
CA THR A 30 14.94 8.12 10.27
C THR A 30 13.48 8.21 9.87
N PHE A 31 13.21 8.56 8.60
CA PHE A 31 11.87 8.53 8.03
C PHE A 31 11.26 7.14 8.14
N TRP A 32 11.92 6.13 7.58
CA TRP A 32 11.38 4.77 7.52
C TRP A 32 11.18 4.14 8.89
N HIS A 33 12.03 4.51 9.86
CA HIS A 33 11.86 4.11 11.26
C HIS A 33 10.61 4.72 11.91
N THR A 34 10.32 5.97 11.59
CA THR A 34 9.11 6.65 12.09
C THR A 34 7.85 6.09 11.43
N VAL A 35 7.92 5.75 10.14
CA VAL A 35 6.84 5.06 9.43
C VAL A 35 6.58 3.68 10.02
N ASP A 36 7.61 2.86 10.28
CA ASP A 36 7.43 1.52 10.87
C ASP A 36 6.76 1.62 12.25
N ARG A 37 7.26 2.51 13.11
CA ARG A 37 6.73 2.71 14.47
C ARG A 37 5.27 3.18 14.46
N ASN A 38 4.93 4.18 13.65
CA ASN A 38 3.61 4.81 13.67
C ASN A 38 2.60 4.14 12.71
N GLY A 39 3.09 3.33 11.77
CA GLY A 39 2.29 2.56 10.82
C GLY A 39 1.87 1.18 11.33
N ARG A 40 2.53 0.63 12.37
CA ARG A 40 2.05 -0.59 13.05
C ARG A 40 0.75 -0.31 13.80
N ARG A 41 -0.12 -1.32 13.88
CA ARG A 41 -1.24 -1.31 14.85
C ARG A 41 -0.72 -1.88 16.18
N ALA A 42 -1.27 -1.42 17.30
CA ALA A 42 -0.86 -1.84 18.65
C ALA A 42 -0.88 -3.37 18.85
N GLU A 43 -1.69 -4.10 18.07
CA GLU A 43 -1.80 -5.57 18.11
C GLU A 43 -0.62 -6.33 17.45
N GLN A 44 0.35 -5.63 16.82
CA GLN A 44 1.46 -6.23 16.04
C GLN A 44 2.85 -6.05 16.67
N GLU A 45 2.93 -5.60 17.93
CA GLU A 45 4.19 -5.28 18.60
C GLU A 45 5.11 -6.49 18.90
N GLU A 46 4.59 -7.72 18.91
CA GLU A 46 5.37 -8.88 19.40
C GLU A 46 6.32 -9.55 18.39
N ALA A 47 6.24 -9.28 17.07
CA ALA A 47 6.81 -10.23 16.10
C ALA A 47 8.16 -9.89 15.43
N GLU A 48 8.71 -8.66 15.40
CA GLU A 48 9.91 -8.41 14.58
C GLU A 48 10.91 -7.41 15.19
N LEU A 49 11.89 -7.93 15.93
CA LEU A 49 13.12 -7.23 16.34
C LEU A 49 14.09 -6.88 15.17
N THR A 50 13.66 -7.09 13.92
CA THR A 50 14.42 -6.83 12.68
C THR A 50 13.70 -5.84 11.72
N GLY A 51 12.64 -5.17 12.21
CA GLY A 51 11.58 -4.51 11.43
C GLY A 51 11.98 -3.50 10.37
N HIS A 52 13.03 -2.70 10.57
CA HIS A 52 13.36 -1.59 9.66
C HIS A 52 13.96 -2.05 8.33
N SER A 53 14.92 -2.98 8.36
CA SER A 53 15.47 -3.58 7.13
C SER A 53 14.39 -4.36 6.39
N CYS A 54 13.44 -4.95 7.12
CA CYS A 54 12.30 -5.67 6.55
C CYS A 54 11.34 -4.72 5.82
N LEU A 55 10.98 -3.58 6.43
CA LEU A 55 10.10 -2.58 5.82
C LEU A 55 10.69 -2.01 4.53
N ILE A 56 11.93 -1.53 4.58
CA ILE A 56 12.60 -0.93 3.40
C ILE A 56 12.68 -1.95 2.27
N LYS A 57 13.10 -3.19 2.56
CA LYS A 57 13.13 -4.27 1.55
C LYS A 57 11.76 -4.56 0.96
N LYS A 58 10.70 -4.59 1.78
CA LYS A 58 9.33 -4.80 1.30
C LYS A 58 8.87 -3.66 0.39
N MET A 59 9.19 -2.40 0.73
CA MET A 59 8.91 -1.24 -0.11
C MET A 59 9.67 -1.31 -1.43
N GLU A 60 10.98 -1.60 -1.41
CA GLU A 60 11.80 -1.73 -2.62
C GLU A 60 11.31 -2.86 -3.55
N ILE A 61 11.02 -4.04 -2.99
CA ILE A 61 10.50 -5.18 -3.74
C ILE A 61 9.14 -4.83 -4.35
N GLY A 62 8.25 -4.19 -3.57
CA GLY A 62 6.94 -3.78 -4.02
C GLY A 62 6.97 -2.75 -5.14
N ILE A 63 7.76 -1.68 -4.98
CA ILE A 63 7.96 -0.65 -6.01
C ILE A 63 8.55 -1.27 -7.28
N ARG A 64 9.55 -2.15 -7.15
CA ARG A 64 10.10 -2.87 -8.31
C ARG A 64 9.05 -3.73 -9.00
N GLY A 65 8.16 -4.37 -8.24
CA GLY A 65 7.02 -5.15 -8.76
C GLY A 65 5.99 -4.30 -9.49
N LEU A 66 5.74 -3.06 -9.05
CA LEU A 66 4.90 -2.10 -9.76
C LEU A 66 5.53 -1.64 -11.09
N LEU A 67 6.84 -1.41 -11.09
CA LEU A 67 7.58 -0.99 -12.28
C LEU A 67 7.84 -2.14 -13.27
N ASN A 68 7.88 -3.39 -12.77
CA ASN A 68 8.10 -4.61 -13.55
C ASN A 68 7.05 -5.66 -13.17
N PRO A 69 5.85 -5.64 -13.81
CA PRO A 69 4.69 -6.45 -13.42
C PRO A 69 4.94 -7.96 -13.40
N GLU A 70 5.92 -8.43 -14.19
CA GLU A 70 6.30 -9.84 -14.28
C GLU A 70 7.01 -10.36 -13.01
N GLN A 71 7.44 -9.46 -12.13
CA GLN A 71 8.32 -9.77 -10.99
C GLN A 71 7.64 -9.54 -9.62
N GLY A 72 6.39 -9.07 -9.58
CA GLY A 72 5.75 -8.65 -8.33
C GLY A 72 4.32 -9.16 -8.16
N ASP A 73 3.96 -9.49 -6.91
CA ASP A 73 2.57 -9.66 -6.51
C ASP A 73 2.00 -8.29 -6.09
N ILE A 74 1.32 -7.64 -7.04
CA ILE A 74 0.73 -6.31 -6.88
C ILE A 74 -0.30 -6.31 -5.75
N ALA A 75 -1.10 -7.36 -5.64
CA ALA A 75 -2.13 -7.46 -4.62
C ALA A 75 -1.49 -7.57 -3.23
N TYR A 76 -0.44 -8.39 -3.09
CA TYR A 76 0.31 -8.48 -1.85
C TYR A 76 0.93 -7.13 -1.44
N PHE A 77 1.52 -6.40 -2.41
CA PHE A 77 2.10 -5.09 -2.09
C PHE A 77 1.03 -4.05 -1.71
N CYS A 78 -0.10 -4.03 -2.40
CA CYS A 78 -1.22 -3.16 -2.04
C CYS A 78 -1.76 -3.48 -0.65
N GLU A 79 -1.90 -4.76 -0.30
CA GLU A 79 -2.28 -5.19 1.05
C GLU A 79 -1.27 -4.70 2.10
N TYR A 80 0.02 -4.76 1.80
CA TYR A 80 1.06 -4.25 2.68
C TYR A 80 0.93 -2.73 2.91
N LEU A 81 0.73 -1.95 1.84
CA LEU A 81 0.51 -0.49 1.94
C LEU A 81 -0.75 -0.16 2.75
N LEU A 82 -1.85 -0.90 2.52
CA LEU A 82 -3.08 -0.75 3.29
C LEU A 82 -2.85 -1.00 4.78
N ARG A 83 -2.12 -2.04 5.16
CA ARG A 83 -1.81 -2.32 6.58
C ARG A 83 -1.05 -1.16 7.23
N LEU A 84 -0.10 -0.59 6.51
CA LEU A 84 0.82 0.42 7.02
C LEU A 84 0.18 1.82 7.11
N PHE A 85 -0.55 2.23 6.08
CA PHE A 85 -1.04 3.61 5.94
C PHE A 85 -2.54 3.80 6.17
N SER A 86 -3.35 2.72 6.23
CA SER A 86 -4.80 2.86 6.49
C SER A 86 -5.13 3.18 7.94
N GLY A 87 -6.31 3.77 8.13
CA GLY A 87 -6.85 4.15 9.43
C GLY A 87 -6.43 5.55 9.88
N GLU A 88 -6.94 5.97 11.03
CA GLU A 88 -6.61 7.27 11.61
C GLU A 88 -5.23 7.21 12.28
N ARG A 89 -4.26 7.94 11.73
CA ARG A 89 -2.86 7.93 12.17
C ARG A 89 -2.28 9.34 12.25
N PRO A 90 -2.75 10.19 13.17
CA PRO A 90 -2.36 11.61 13.22
C PRO A 90 -0.85 11.81 13.33
N LEU A 91 -0.15 11.01 14.14
CA LEU A 91 1.31 11.08 14.28
C LEU A 91 2.06 10.70 13.00
N LEU A 92 1.55 9.73 12.24
CA LEU A 92 2.11 9.37 10.95
C LEU A 92 1.84 10.47 9.91
N TRP A 93 0.62 11.03 9.90
CA TRP A 93 0.24 12.11 8.99
C TRP A 93 1.05 13.38 9.21
N GLU A 94 1.28 13.75 10.48
CA GLU A 94 2.13 14.87 10.85
C GLU A 94 3.57 14.65 10.34
N HIS A 95 4.11 13.45 10.54
CA HIS A 95 5.43 13.11 10.02
C HIS A 95 5.50 13.19 8.49
N LEU A 96 4.47 12.71 7.79
CA LEU A 96 4.38 12.74 6.33
C LEU A 96 4.30 14.17 5.77
N ASN A 97 3.73 15.13 6.49
CA ASN A 97 3.62 16.53 6.04
C ASN A 97 4.99 17.10 5.61
N ALA A 98 6.07 16.75 6.30
CA ALA A 98 7.41 17.24 6.01
C ALA A 98 7.97 16.79 4.64
N TYR A 99 7.39 15.75 4.05
CA TYR A 99 7.88 15.13 2.81
C TYR A 99 6.92 15.34 1.63
N VAL A 100 5.62 15.29 1.89
CA VAL A 100 4.62 15.35 0.81
C VAL A 100 4.11 16.77 0.55
N ALA A 101 4.37 17.73 1.44
CA ALA A 101 4.02 19.14 1.24
C ALA A 101 5.17 19.87 0.52
N HIS A 102 4.90 20.41 -0.67
CA HIS A 102 5.83 21.32 -1.37
C HIS A 102 5.68 22.78 -0.90
N SER A 103 4.57 23.09 -0.23
CA SER A 103 4.31 24.35 0.47
C SER A 103 3.21 24.11 1.51
N ASP A 104 3.32 24.82 2.62
CA ASP A 104 2.59 24.67 3.88
C ASP A 104 1.09 24.38 3.74
N ILE A 105 0.73 23.09 3.79
CA ILE A 105 -0.65 22.62 3.87
C ILE A 105 -0.72 21.71 5.07
N ASP A 106 -1.16 22.27 6.19
CA ASP A 106 -1.69 21.51 7.30
C ASP A 106 -2.62 20.43 6.71
N ARG A 107 -2.28 19.16 6.92
CA ARG A 107 -2.99 17.94 6.43
C ARG A 107 -2.55 17.36 5.07
N ALA A 108 -1.43 17.79 4.49
CA ALA A 108 -0.90 17.16 3.27
C ALA A 108 -0.64 15.65 3.45
N GLY A 109 -0.06 15.25 4.58
CA GLY A 109 0.22 13.85 4.93
C GLY A 109 -1.02 13.00 5.10
N GLU A 110 -2.10 13.56 5.68
CA GLU A 110 -3.39 12.86 5.77
C GLU A 110 -3.99 12.63 4.38
N ARG A 111 -3.98 13.66 3.53
CA ARG A 111 -4.52 13.57 2.16
C ARG A 111 -3.73 12.57 1.32
N TRP A 112 -2.40 12.63 1.38
CA TRP A 112 -1.53 11.68 0.71
C TRP A 112 -1.78 10.25 1.19
N ALA A 113 -1.90 10.02 2.50
CA ALA A 113 -2.13 8.68 3.04
C ALA A 113 -3.48 8.11 2.59
N ARG A 114 -4.54 8.93 2.57
CA ARG A 114 -5.86 8.51 2.07
C ARG A 114 -5.81 8.15 0.60
N ASP A 115 -5.23 9.03 -0.24
CA ASP A 115 -5.11 8.82 -1.68
C ASP A 115 -4.30 7.55 -2.00
N LEU A 116 -3.18 7.35 -1.28
CA LEU A 116 -2.38 6.12 -1.37
C LEU A 116 -3.22 4.88 -1.04
N THR A 117 -3.96 4.91 0.07
CA THR A 117 -4.75 3.75 0.51
C THR A 117 -5.95 3.47 -0.39
N ASP A 118 -6.62 4.51 -0.90
CA ASP A 118 -7.73 4.36 -1.84
C ASP A 118 -7.24 3.74 -3.16
N THR A 119 -6.11 4.25 -3.67
CA THR A 119 -5.48 3.72 -4.89
C THR A 119 -5.00 2.28 -4.69
N ALA A 120 -4.36 1.97 -3.55
CA ALA A 120 -3.94 0.62 -3.20
C ALA A 120 -5.13 -0.33 -3.09
N TRP A 121 -6.26 0.12 -2.54
CA TRP A 121 -7.49 -0.69 -2.47
C TRP A 121 -8.04 -1.03 -3.86
N GLN A 122 -8.08 -0.07 -4.79
CA GLN A 122 -8.53 -0.32 -6.17
C GLN A 122 -7.67 -1.38 -6.86
N LEU A 123 -6.35 -1.26 -6.76
CA LEU A 123 -5.41 -2.23 -7.31
C LEU A 123 -5.51 -3.59 -6.62
N PHE A 124 -5.65 -3.62 -5.29
CA PHE A 124 -5.86 -4.85 -4.53
C PHE A 124 -7.10 -5.61 -5.00
N VAL A 125 -8.23 -4.92 -5.19
CA VAL A 125 -9.47 -5.55 -5.67
C VAL A 125 -9.34 -6.03 -7.12
N ARG A 126 -8.66 -5.26 -7.98
CA ARG A 126 -8.50 -5.56 -9.41
C ARG A 126 -7.56 -6.74 -9.67
N TYR A 127 -6.46 -6.80 -8.93
CA TYR A 127 -5.39 -7.79 -9.13
C TYR A 127 -5.43 -8.92 -8.09
N GLY A 128 -6.19 -8.77 -7.00
CA GLY A 128 -6.40 -9.78 -5.98
C GLY A 128 -7.22 -10.95 -6.51
N SER A 129 -6.64 -12.14 -6.50
CA SER A 129 -7.26 -13.36 -7.04
C SER A 129 -8.42 -13.92 -6.19
N GLY A 130 -8.74 -13.29 -5.04
CA GLY A 130 -9.67 -13.83 -4.04
C GLY A 130 -11.15 -13.45 -4.22
N GLY A 131 -11.48 -12.32 -4.85
CA GLY A 131 -12.85 -11.79 -4.87
C GLY A 131 -13.78 -12.50 -5.87
N GLN A 132 -13.34 -12.71 -7.11
CA GLN A 132 -14.21 -13.24 -8.17
C GLN A 132 -14.54 -14.74 -7.99
N ARG A 133 -13.63 -15.55 -7.45
CA ARG A 133 -13.89 -16.97 -7.12
C ARG A 133 -14.76 -17.14 -5.87
N ALA A 134 -14.58 -16.30 -4.85
CA ALA A 134 -15.40 -16.37 -3.64
C ALA A 134 -16.85 -15.90 -3.87
N LEU A 135 -17.04 -14.88 -4.72
CA LEU A 135 -18.39 -14.40 -5.08
C LEU A 135 -19.15 -15.40 -5.97
N THR A 136 -18.48 -16.08 -6.90
CA THR A 136 -19.14 -17.17 -7.67
C THR A 136 -19.54 -18.34 -6.78
N VAL A 137 -18.75 -18.71 -5.78
CA VAL A 137 -19.10 -19.80 -4.85
C VAL A 137 -20.22 -19.40 -3.89
N ASN A 138 -20.18 -18.20 -3.30
CA ASN A 138 -21.18 -17.78 -2.31
C ASN A 138 -22.55 -17.42 -2.91
N TRP A 139 -22.61 -16.75 -4.07
CA TRP A 139 -23.90 -16.39 -4.67
C TRP A 139 -24.62 -17.57 -5.36
N SER A 140 -23.88 -18.61 -5.75
CA SER A 140 -24.44 -19.88 -6.25
C SER A 140 -25.10 -20.72 -5.15
N ALA A 141 -24.70 -20.53 -3.89
CA ALA A 141 -25.29 -21.24 -2.74
C ALA A 141 -26.61 -20.59 -2.28
N VAL A 142 -26.72 -19.26 -2.37
CA VAL A 142 -27.92 -18.51 -1.99
C VAL A 142 -29.09 -18.80 -2.94
N THR A 143 -28.83 -19.12 -4.21
CA THR A 143 -29.86 -19.46 -5.21
C THR A 143 -30.34 -20.91 -5.15
N LYS A 144 -29.75 -21.76 -4.30
CA LYS A 144 -30.15 -23.17 -4.12
C LYS A 144 -31.03 -23.42 -2.90
N ILE A 145 -31.36 -22.40 -2.12
CA ILE A 145 -32.36 -22.53 -1.05
C ILE A 145 -33.74 -22.26 -1.68
N ARG A 146 -34.39 -23.34 -2.12
CA ARG A 146 -35.81 -23.42 -2.44
C ARG A 146 -36.46 -24.47 -1.54
#